data_AF-A0A812PZU3-F1
#
_entry.id   AF-A0A812PZU3-F1
#
_cell.length_a   1.000
_cell.length_b   1.000
_cell.length_c   1.000
_cell.angle_alpha   90.00
_cell.angle_beta   90.00
_cell.angle_gamma   90.00
#
_symmetry.space_group_name_H-M   'P 1'
#
loop_
_entity.id
_entity.type
_entity.pdbx_description
1 polymer ?
#
loop_
_entity_poly.entity_id
_entity_poly.type
_entity_poly.pdbx_seq_one_letter_code
_entity_poly.pdbx_strand_id
1 'polypeptide(L)'
;MLKGTAYDAHEAVNFLTRTIAIAIVTGCTVGLLAYLSLKMVGSPFDHSSGIIQTVITFGCAYVSFYLSEGLFGASGVLATVAAALVLAHKMWPAIVDRESLMSFWHVFEYMCNSLIFFLAGALTGNAMVKIEAQDWGHLLVIYVMLVLARFLLLFCSMPVLKLLHPRREPVSLAEVAVITWGGLRGAVGLSLAIQVATNRAGGVISPEDGQRVLFYVGGVAALTLVINATTSPFLVGALGITRWEHAKQNMMLLLHKRLKALSRGYWMAWANEDPSSKL
;
A
#
# COMPACT_ATOMS: atom_id res chain seq x y z
N MET A 1 13.01 16.87 17.60
CA MET A 1 14.14 16.18 16.93
C MET A 1 15.00 15.52 17.99
N LEU A 2 15.08 14.19 17.95
CA LEU A 2 15.69 13.34 18.99
C LEU A 2 17.21 13.54 19.02
N LYS A 3 17.75 14.03 20.14
CA LYS A 3 19.19 14.06 20.42
C LYS A 3 19.54 12.85 21.29
N GLY A 4 20.61 12.15 20.92
CA GLY A 4 21.02 10.87 21.49
C GLY A 4 21.52 10.97 22.93
N THR A 5 20.62 10.75 23.88
CA THR A 5 20.95 10.35 25.26
C THR A 5 20.25 9.03 25.57
N ALA A 6 20.78 8.28 26.54
CA ALA A 6 20.22 6.99 26.96
C ALA A 6 18.76 7.16 27.41
N TYR A 7 17.82 6.83 26.53
CA TYR A 7 16.39 6.88 26.84
C TYR A 7 16.01 5.66 27.68
N ASP A 8 15.28 5.92 28.76
CA ASP A 8 14.54 4.88 29.46
C ASP A 8 13.42 4.35 28.55
N ALA A 9 13.12 3.05 28.63
CA ALA A 9 12.13 2.40 27.75
C ALA A 9 10.77 3.09 27.82
N HIS A 10 10.42 3.63 28.99
CA HIS A 10 9.19 4.39 29.21
C HIS A 10 9.14 5.72 28.44
N GLU A 11 10.27 6.44 28.32
CA GLU A 11 10.32 7.72 27.62
C GLU A 11 10.21 7.55 26.11
N ALA A 12 10.85 6.50 25.57
CA ALA A 12 10.70 6.12 24.17
C ALA A 12 9.26 5.74 23.83
N VAL A 13 8.60 4.96 24.69
CA VAL A 13 7.19 4.58 24.51
C VAL A 13 6.29 5.82 24.55
N ASN A 14 6.45 6.71 25.53
CA ASN A 14 5.65 7.94 25.61
C ASN A 14 5.84 8.85 24.40
N PHE A 15 7.07 8.99 23.91
CA PHE A 15 7.34 9.73 22.69
C PHE A 15 6.61 9.12 21.49
N LEU A 16 6.75 7.80 21.27
CA LEU A 16 6.08 7.08 20.19
C LEU A 16 4.55 7.21 20.26
N THR A 17 3.95 6.96 21.43
CA THR A 17 2.50 7.04 21.61
C THR A 17 1.99 8.45 21.34
N ARG A 18 2.68 9.48 21.85
CA ARG A 18 2.31 10.88 21.61
C ARG A 18 2.42 11.26 20.13
N THR A 19 3.52 10.90 19.47
CA THR A 19 3.74 11.18 18.06
C THR A 19 2.70 10.48 17.18
N ILE A 20 2.34 9.23 17.49
CA ILE A 20 1.32 8.47 16.75
C ILE A 20 -0.06 9.09 16.97
N ALA A 21 -0.45 9.36 18.22
CA ALA A 21 -1.76 9.90 18.55
C ALA A 21 -1.99 11.26 17.89
N ILE A 22 -1.00 12.16 17.97
CA ILE A 22 -1.09 13.48 17.34
C ILE A 22 -1.19 13.37 15.83
N ALA A 23 -0.36 12.53 15.19
CA ALA A 23 -0.42 12.36 13.74
C ALA A 23 -1.79 11.84 13.27
N ILE A 24 -2.38 10.87 13.98
CA ILE A 24 -3.70 10.34 13.66
C ILE A 24 -4.77 11.42 13.82
N VAL A 25 -4.78 12.15 14.94
CA VAL A 25 -5.79 13.20 15.19
C VAL A 25 -5.69 14.31 14.14
N THR A 26 -4.48 14.80 13.85
CA THR A 26 -4.24 15.82 12.83
C THR A 26 -4.68 15.33 11.45
N GLY A 27 -4.27 14.11 11.07
CA GLY A 27 -4.66 13.49 9.80
C GLY A 27 -6.17 13.33 9.65
N CYS A 28 -6.84 12.80 10.68
CA CYS A 28 -8.29 12.65 10.68
C CYS A 28 -9.02 13.99 10.58
N THR A 29 -8.53 15.02 11.26
CA THR A 29 -9.10 16.38 11.21
C THR A 29 -8.97 16.97 9.82
N VAL A 30 -7.78 16.92 9.22
CA VAL A 30 -7.54 17.41 7.86
C VAL A 30 -8.35 16.62 6.82
N GLY A 31 -8.41 15.29 6.96
CA GLY A 31 -9.22 14.44 6.08
C GLY A 31 -10.72 14.74 6.17
N LEU A 32 -11.24 15.03 7.37
CA LEU A 32 -12.62 15.44 7.55
C LEU A 32 -12.90 16.81 6.93
N LEU A 33 -12.00 17.78 7.12
CA LEU A 33 -12.10 19.10 6.50
C LEU A 33 -12.08 18.99 4.97
N ALA A 34 -11.17 18.19 4.41
CA ALA A 34 -11.13 17.94 2.97
C ALA A 34 -12.43 17.29 2.46
N TYR A 35 -12.99 16.32 3.19
CA TYR A 35 -14.29 15.73 2.87
C TYR A 35 -15.42 16.78 2.86
N LEU A 36 -15.46 17.67 3.85
CA LEU A 36 -16.46 18.75 3.89
C LEU A 36 -16.31 19.69 2.70
N SER A 37 -15.08 20.05 2.35
CA SER A 37 -14.78 20.86 1.15
C SER A 37 -15.22 20.16 -0.14
N LEU A 38 -14.99 18.84 -0.28
CA LEU A 38 -15.46 18.05 -1.41
C LEU A 38 -16.98 18.08 -1.54
N LYS A 39 -17.69 17.96 -0.41
CA LYS A 39 -19.16 18.01 -0.36
C LYS A 39 -19.71 19.39 -0.74
N MET A 40 -19.03 20.47 -0.35
CA MET A 40 -19.44 21.84 -0.72
C MET A 40 -19.28 22.12 -2.22
N VAL A 41 -18.22 21.56 -2.83
CA VAL A 41 -17.91 21.76 -4.26
C VAL A 41 -18.69 20.82 -5.18
N GLY A 42 -19.24 19.72 -4.64
CA GLY A 42 -19.96 18.69 -5.41
C GLY A 42 -21.26 19.19 -6.01
N SER A 43 -21.19 19.93 -7.13
CA SER A 43 -22.33 20.23 -7.99
C SER A 43 -22.33 19.25 -9.18
N PRO A 44 -23.39 18.45 -9.39
CA PRO A 44 -23.42 17.46 -10.48
C PRO A 44 -23.38 18.06 -11.90
N PHE A 45 -23.60 19.37 -12.02
CA PHE A 45 -23.87 20.05 -13.28
C PHE A 45 -22.64 20.80 -13.85
N ASP A 46 -21.51 20.85 -13.14
CA ASP A 46 -20.30 21.52 -13.59
C ASP A 46 -19.14 20.54 -13.76
N HIS A 47 -18.64 20.40 -15.00
CA HIS A 47 -17.52 19.54 -15.35
C HIS A 47 -16.21 19.95 -14.66
N SER A 48 -16.08 21.22 -14.28
CA SER A 48 -14.91 21.73 -13.53
C SER A 48 -14.85 21.20 -12.09
N SER A 49 -15.96 20.69 -11.56
CA SER A 49 -16.04 20.12 -10.21
C SER A 49 -15.08 18.94 -10.02
N GLY A 50 -14.90 18.08 -11.04
CA GLY A 50 -14.00 16.92 -10.94
C GLY A 50 -12.53 17.31 -10.77
N ILE A 51 -12.08 18.34 -11.48
CA ILE A 51 -10.71 18.87 -11.39
C ILE A 51 -10.49 19.49 -10.00
N ILE A 52 -11.42 20.32 -9.53
CA ILE A 52 -11.32 20.96 -8.22
C ILE A 52 -11.28 19.91 -7.10
N GLN A 53 -12.11 18.86 -7.18
CA GLN A 53 -12.09 17.76 -6.22
C GLN A 53 -10.74 17.04 -6.21
N THR A 54 -10.12 16.84 -7.38
CA THR A 54 -8.78 16.25 -7.48
C THR A 54 -7.74 17.12 -6.78
N VAL A 55 -7.75 18.44 -7.04
CA VAL A 55 -6.85 19.41 -6.36
C VAL A 55 -7.06 19.42 -4.85
N ILE A 56 -8.31 19.32 -4.36
CA ILE A 56 -8.60 19.22 -2.92
C ILE A 56 -7.97 17.96 -2.32
N THR A 57 -8.08 16.80 -2.98
CA THR A 57 -7.46 15.56 -2.47
C THR A 57 -5.93 15.67 -2.45
N PHE A 58 -5.33 16.29 -3.46
CA PHE A 58 -3.90 16.53 -3.51
C PHE A 58 -3.44 17.50 -2.40
N GLY A 59 -4.15 18.61 -2.22
CA GLY A 59 -3.91 19.58 -1.15
C GLY A 59 -4.07 18.96 0.23
N CYS A 60 -5.06 18.09 0.44
CA CYS A 60 -5.25 17.34 1.68
C CYS A 60 -4.01 16.51 2.03
N ALA A 61 -3.41 15.84 1.06
CA ALA A 61 -2.21 15.03 1.29
C ALA A 61 -1.02 15.89 1.77
N TYR A 62 -0.80 17.04 1.14
CA TYR A 62 0.31 17.94 1.49
C TYR A 62 0.06 18.69 2.81
N VAL A 63 -1.15 19.20 3.04
CA VAL A 63 -1.51 19.94 4.25
C VAL A 63 -1.46 19.02 5.48
N SER A 64 -1.95 17.78 5.38
CA SER A 64 -1.86 16.82 6.50
C SER A 64 -0.41 16.52 6.89
N PHE A 65 0.47 16.38 5.90
CA PHE A 65 1.91 16.20 6.13
C PHE A 65 2.52 17.43 6.82
N TYR A 66 2.32 18.61 6.22
CA TYR A 66 2.92 19.87 6.68
C TYR A 66 2.46 20.26 8.09
N LEU A 67 1.15 20.15 8.38
CA LEU A 67 0.64 20.49 9.71
C LEU A 67 1.19 19.53 10.79
N SER A 68 1.22 18.22 10.51
CA SER A 68 1.70 17.23 11.48
C SER A 68 3.19 17.38 11.76
N GLU A 69 4.01 17.49 10.71
CA GLU A 69 5.47 17.54 10.86
C GLU A 69 5.98 18.94 11.23
N GLY A 70 5.44 19.98 10.58
CA GLY A 70 5.88 21.36 10.75
C GLY A 70 5.40 22.02 12.04
N LEU A 71 4.12 21.86 12.42
CA LEU A 71 3.57 22.52 13.62
C LEU A 71 3.69 21.66 14.86
N PHE A 72 3.35 20.37 14.75
CA PHE A 72 3.24 19.49 15.92
C PHE A 72 4.48 18.62 16.16
N GLY A 73 5.44 18.61 15.23
CA GLY A 73 6.64 17.77 15.31
C GLY A 73 6.32 16.27 15.36
N ALA A 74 5.18 15.87 14.81
CA ALA A 74 4.72 14.49 14.72
C ALA A 74 5.04 13.89 13.33
N SER A 75 4.70 12.62 13.11
CA SER A 75 4.95 11.98 11.80
C SER A 75 4.01 12.55 10.73
N GLY A 76 4.58 13.25 9.73
CA GLY A 76 3.82 13.76 8.59
C GLY A 76 3.21 12.64 7.75
N VAL A 77 4.00 11.60 7.45
CA VAL A 77 3.56 10.43 6.64
C VAL A 77 2.37 9.73 7.29
N LEU A 78 2.40 9.50 8.61
CA LEU A 78 1.30 8.84 9.32
C LEU A 78 0.02 9.70 9.31
N ALA A 79 0.15 11.02 9.43
CA ALA A 79 -0.99 11.94 9.34
C ALA A 79 -1.61 11.93 7.94
N THR A 80 -0.80 11.88 6.89
CA THR A 80 -1.30 11.76 5.51
C THR A 80 -2.04 10.45 5.29
N VAL A 81 -1.56 9.33 5.84
CA VAL A 81 -2.26 8.03 5.77
C VAL A 81 -3.59 8.10 6.53
N ALA A 82 -3.61 8.68 7.72
CA ALA A 82 -4.85 8.85 8.49
C ALA A 82 -5.88 9.73 7.74
N ALA A 83 -5.43 10.83 7.11
CA ALA A 83 -6.28 11.67 6.27
C ALA A 83 -6.83 10.90 5.06
N ALA A 84 -5.98 10.13 4.39
CA ALA A 84 -6.35 9.31 3.25
C ALA A 84 -7.38 8.21 3.63
N LEU A 85 -7.25 7.59 4.81
CA LEU A 85 -8.22 6.62 5.31
C LEU A 85 -9.61 7.24 5.54
N VAL A 86 -9.65 8.44 6.12
CA VAL A 86 -10.92 9.18 6.31
C VAL A 86 -11.57 9.50 4.96
N LEU A 87 -10.78 9.98 3.99
CA LEU A 87 -11.27 10.24 2.64
C LEU A 87 -11.73 8.94 1.97
N ALA A 88 -10.93 7.88 1.95
CA ALA A 88 -11.28 6.61 1.31
C ALA A 88 -12.58 5.99 1.84
N HIS A 89 -12.92 6.21 3.12
CA HIS A 89 -14.18 5.76 3.70
C HIS A 89 -15.38 6.63 3.31
N LYS A 90 -15.22 7.96 3.26
CA LYS A 90 -16.35 8.91 3.12
C LYS A 90 -16.48 9.57 1.76
N MET A 91 -15.46 9.54 0.89
CA MET A 91 -15.40 10.37 -0.31
C MET A 91 -16.31 9.89 -1.45
N TRP A 92 -16.53 8.58 -1.59
CA TRP A 92 -17.17 8.01 -2.79
C TRP A 92 -18.54 8.62 -3.13
N PRO A 93 -19.44 8.89 -2.17
CA PRO A 93 -20.73 9.51 -2.47
C PRO A 93 -20.65 10.99 -2.89
N ALA A 94 -19.54 11.67 -2.60
CA ALA A 94 -19.38 13.11 -2.85
C ALA A 94 -18.61 13.41 -4.15
N ILE A 95 -17.97 12.41 -4.76
CA ILE A 95 -17.16 12.60 -5.96
C ILE A 95 -18.05 12.62 -7.19
N VAL A 96 -17.88 13.65 -8.03
CA VAL A 96 -18.63 13.82 -9.27
C VAL A 96 -18.05 12.91 -10.37
N ASP A 97 -16.74 12.93 -10.56
CA ASP A 97 -16.04 12.11 -11.56
C ASP A 97 -14.98 11.23 -10.90
N ARG A 98 -15.38 9.98 -10.64
CA ARG A 98 -14.54 8.98 -9.99
C ARG A 98 -13.40 8.51 -10.88
N GLU A 99 -13.64 8.40 -12.18
CA GLU A 99 -12.68 7.81 -13.11
C GLU A 99 -11.50 8.76 -13.33
N SER A 100 -11.77 10.05 -13.52
CA SER A 100 -10.74 11.07 -13.65
C SER A 100 -9.88 11.18 -12.38
N LEU A 101 -10.52 11.22 -11.19
CA LEU A 101 -9.79 11.28 -9.92
C LEU A 101 -8.89 10.06 -9.72
N MET A 102 -9.40 8.84 -9.99
CA MET A 102 -8.59 7.61 -9.88
C MET A 102 -7.47 7.56 -10.91
N SER A 103 -7.74 7.99 -12.15
CA SER A 103 -6.73 8.03 -13.21
C SER A 103 -5.60 9.00 -12.88
N PHE A 104 -5.92 10.18 -12.34
CA PHE A 104 -4.93 11.13 -11.83
C PHE A 104 -4.04 10.49 -10.76
N TRP A 105 -4.64 9.88 -9.73
CA TRP A 105 -3.89 9.27 -8.64
C TRP A 105 -3.04 8.07 -9.10
N HIS A 106 -3.52 7.25 -10.04
CA HIS A 106 -2.74 6.16 -10.62
C HIS A 106 -1.52 6.66 -11.40
N VAL A 107 -1.70 7.71 -12.22
CA VAL A 107 -0.58 8.32 -12.95
C VAL A 107 0.41 8.95 -11.98
N PHE A 108 -0.08 9.66 -10.95
CA PHE A 108 0.78 10.27 -9.93
C PHE A 108 1.55 9.22 -9.13
N GLU A 109 0.90 8.15 -8.66
CA GLU A 109 1.55 7.01 -8.00
C GLU A 109 2.64 6.42 -8.90
N TYR A 110 2.32 6.16 -10.16
CA TYR A 110 3.26 5.58 -11.12
C TYR A 110 4.49 6.48 -11.32
N MET A 111 4.30 7.79 -11.47
CA MET A 111 5.39 8.76 -11.60
C MET A 111 6.26 8.80 -10.35
N CYS A 112 5.68 8.90 -9.15
CA CYS A 112 6.42 8.95 -7.90
C CYS A 112 7.19 7.65 -7.63
N ASN A 113 6.58 6.49 -7.87
CA ASN A 113 7.26 5.20 -7.73
C ASN A 113 8.42 5.09 -8.72
N SER A 114 8.21 5.46 -9.98
CA SER A 114 9.27 5.45 -10.99
C SER A 114 10.44 6.36 -10.59
N LEU A 115 10.15 7.55 -10.07
CA LEU A 115 11.17 8.49 -9.60
C LEU A 115 11.97 7.93 -8.42
N ILE A 116 11.31 7.37 -7.41
CA ILE A 116 11.98 6.79 -6.23
C ILE A 116 12.86 5.61 -6.64
N PHE A 117 12.35 4.70 -7.48
CA PHE A 117 13.14 3.55 -7.94
C PHE A 117 14.30 3.97 -8.85
N PHE A 118 14.09 4.95 -9.73
CA PHE A 118 15.16 5.50 -10.56
C PHE A 118 16.26 6.13 -9.71
N LEU A 119 15.90 7.02 -8.78
CA LEU A 119 16.86 7.69 -7.90
C LEU A 119 17.61 6.68 -7.03
N ALA A 120 16.89 5.74 -6.45
CA ALA A 120 17.49 4.72 -5.62
C ALA A 120 18.41 3.78 -6.40
N GLY A 121 18.03 3.40 -7.62
CA GLY A 121 18.87 2.60 -8.52
C GLY A 121 20.16 3.33 -8.87
N ALA A 122 20.08 4.62 -9.21
CA ALA A 122 21.25 5.45 -9.49
C ALA A 122 22.20 5.58 -8.27
N LEU A 123 21.63 5.84 -7.09
CA LEU A 123 22.41 6.00 -5.86
C LEU A 123 23.02 4.66 -5.39
N THR A 124 22.26 3.57 -5.48
CA THR A 124 22.75 2.23 -5.15
C THR A 124 23.83 1.79 -6.13
N GLY A 125 23.65 2.02 -7.43
CA GLY A 125 24.65 1.69 -8.45
C GLY A 125 25.99 2.39 -8.22
N ASN A 126 25.98 3.66 -7.79
CA ASN A 126 27.21 4.36 -7.43
C ASN A 126 27.87 3.78 -6.16
N ALA A 127 27.06 3.34 -5.18
CA ALA A 127 27.59 2.67 -3.99
C ALA A 127 28.23 1.31 -4.32
N MET A 128 27.67 0.55 -5.28
CA MET A 128 28.15 -0.79 -5.66
C MET A 128 29.58 -0.80 -6.20
N VAL A 129 30.04 0.28 -6.84
CA VAL A 129 31.39 0.36 -7.43
C VAL A 129 32.50 0.39 -6.38
N LYS A 130 32.19 0.82 -5.16
CA LYS A 130 33.16 1.05 -4.08
C LYS A 130 33.15 -0.03 -3.01
N ILE A 131 32.33 -1.06 -3.18
CA ILE A 131 32.01 -2.02 -2.14
C ILE A 131 32.78 -3.33 -2.34
N GLU A 132 33.28 -3.89 -1.23
CA GLU A 132 34.06 -5.12 -1.23
C GLU A 132 33.20 -6.36 -1.53
N ALA A 133 33.81 -7.42 -2.05
CA ALA A 133 33.11 -8.67 -2.37
C ALA A 133 32.44 -9.32 -1.14
N GLN A 134 32.94 -9.05 0.08
CA GLN A 134 32.36 -9.55 1.32
C GLN A 134 30.95 -9.00 1.60
N ASP A 135 30.68 -7.75 1.23
CA ASP A 135 29.39 -7.10 1.45
C ASP A 135 28.26 -7.72 0.62
N TRP A 136 28.58 -8.35 -0.51
CA TRP A 136 27.62 -9.12 -1.29
C TRP A 136 27.15 -10.38 -0.56
N GLY A 137 28.04 -11.03 0.20
CA GLY A 137 27.67 -12.14 1.08
C GLY A 137 26.73 -11.67 2.19
N HIS A 138 27.04 -10.54 2.82
CA HIS A 138 26.18 -9.94 3.83
C HIS A 138 24.81 -9.56 3.28
N LEU A 139 24.75 -9.03 2.05
CA LEU A 139 23.49 -8.70 1.37
C LEU A 139 22.59 -9.94 1.23
N LEU A 140 23.13 -11.08 0.80
CA LEU A 140 22.36 -12.32 0.67
C LEU A 140 21.84 -12.81 2.03
N VAL A 141 22.67 -12.75 3.07
CA VAL A 141 22.29 -13.14 4.42
C VAL A 141 21.18 -12.24 4.96
N ILE A 142 21.31 -10.91 4.79
CA ILE A 142 20.29 -9.94 5.19
C ILE A 142 18.99 -10.20 4.45
N TYR A 143 19.05 -10.47 3.14
CA TYR A 143 17.88 -10.81 2.34
C TYR A 143 17.13 -12.04 2.88
N VAL A 144 17.85 -13.15 3.11
CA VAL A 144 17.25 -14.38 3.66
C VAL A 144 16.67 -14.13 5.05
N MET A 145 17.40 -13.43 5.92
CA MET A 145 16.94 -13.10 7.26
C MET A 145 15.69 -12.22 7.24
N LEU A 146 15.58 -11.25 6.34
CA LEU A 146 14.40 -10.39 6.22
C LEU A 146 13.18 -11.16 5.73
N VAL A 147 13.36 -12.08 4.77
CA VAL A 147 12.28 -12.95 4.29
C VAL A 147 11.81 -13.88 5.41
N LEU A 148 12.74 -14.49 6.15
CA LEU A 148 12.42 -15.33 7.31
C LEU A 148 11.75 -14.55 8.44
N ALA A 149 12.25 -13.36 8.78
CA ALA A 149 11.65 -12.50 9.78
C ALA A 149 10.22 -12.13 9.39
N ARG A 150 9.96 -11.81 8.11
CA ARG A 150 8.59 -11.55 7.63
C ARG A 150 7.70 -12.79 7.74
N PHE A 151 8.19 -13.96 7.36
CA PHE A 151 7.46 -15.21 7.51
C PHE A 151 7.09 -15.47 8.97
N LEU A 152 8.06 -15.33 9.89
CA LEU A 152 7.84 -15.52 11.32
C LEU A 152 6.86 -14.50 11.90
N LEU A 153 6.94 -13.22 11.52
CA LEU A 153 6.00 -12.20 11.95
C LEU A 153 4.56 -12.51 11.50
N LEU A 154 4.38 -12.95 10.26
CA LEU A 154 3.07 -13.33 9.73
C LEU A 154 2.56 -14.64 10.36
N PHE A 155 3.46 -15.60 10.59
CA PHE A 155 3.14 -16.86 11.26
C PHE A 155 2.71 -16.63 12.72
N CYS A 156 3.47 -15.83 13.48
CA CYS A 156 3.14 -15.49 14.86
C CYS A 156 1.87 -14.62 14.98
N SER A 157 1.49 -13.88 13.93
CA SER A 157 0.26 -13.08 13.91
C SER A 157 -0.98 -13.86 13.45
N MET A 158 -0.84 -15.10 12.94
CA MET A 158 -1.97 -15.99 12.63
C MET A 158 -3.03 -16.11 13.75
N PRO A 159 -2.70 -16.31 15.04
CA PRO A 159 -3.70 -16.39 16.10
C PRO A 159 -4.50 -15.09 16.25
N VAL A 160 -3.83 -13.94 16.09
CA VAL A 160 -4.46 -12.62 16.14
C VAL A 160 -5.36 -12.40 14.93
N LEU A 161 -4.90 -12.79 13.74
CA LEU A 161 -5.67 -12.74 12.50
C LEU A 161 -6.93 -13.60 12.59
N LYS A 162 -6.83 -14.81 13.16
CA LYS A 162 -7.98 -15.69 13.39
C LYS A 162 -9.01 -15.07 14.36
N LEU A 163 -8.55 -14.34 15.38
CA LEU A 163 -9.42 -13.68 16.35
C LEU A 163 -10.16 -12.48 15.73
N LEU A 164 -9.47 -11.69 14.90
CA LEU A 164 -10.02 -10.50 14.24
C LEU A 164 -10.87 -10.82 13.01
N HIS A 165 -10.71 -12.00 12.41
CA HIS A 165 -11.46 -12.37 11.21
C HIS A 165 -12.97 -12.52 11.52
N PRO A 166 -13.87 -11.82 10.80
CA PRO A 166 -15.31 -11.84 11.08
C PRO A 166 -15.94 -13.24 11.08
N ARG A 167 -15.37 -14.19 10.33
CA ARG A 167 -15.82 -15.58 10.22
C ARG A 167 -14.98 -16.61 10.98
N ARG A 168 -13.94 -16.17 11.73
CA ARG A 168 -12.96 -17.02 12.45
C ARG A 168 -12.32 -18.15 11.62
N GLU A 169 -12.24 -17.99 10.30
CA GLU A 169 -11.60 -18.96 9.42
C GLU A 169 -10.08 -18.93 9.64
N PRO A 170 -9.41 -20.08 9.84
CA PRO A 170 -7.97 -20.10 10.03
C PRO A 170 -7.26 -19.77 8.72
N VAL A 171 -6.39 -18.75 8.76
CA VAL A 171 -5.47 -18.45 7.65
C VAL A 171 -4.55 -19.65 7.43
N SER A 172 -4.50 -20.15 6.20
CA SER A 172 -3.64 -21.29 5.85
C SER A 172 -2.17 -20.87 5.80
N LEU A 173 -1.27 -21.81 6.12
CA LEU A 173 0.17 -21.60 5.96
C LEU A 173 0.55 -21.27 4.50
N ALA A 174 -0.21 -21.78 3.54
CA ALA A 174 -0.05 -21.45 2.13
C ALA A 174 -0.32 -19.95 1.86
N GLU A 175 -1.36 -19.39 2.49
CA GLU A 175 -1.71 -17.98 2.34
C GLU A 175 -0.64 -17.10 2.99
N VAL A 176 -0.15 -17.48 4.18
CA VAL A 176 0.96 -16.79 4.85
C VAL A 176 2.22 -16.81 3.99
N ALA A 177 2.55 -17.94 3.36
CA ALA A 177 3.70 -18.05 2.47
C ALA A 177 3.55 -17.11 1.26
N VAL A 178 2.37 -17.09 0.61
CA VAL A 178 2.09 -16.17 -0.51
C VAL A 178 2.18 -14.70 -0.09
N ILE A 179 1.61 -14.34 1.05
CA ILE A 179 1.65 -12.95 1.55
C ILE A 179 3.09 -12.53 1.87
N THR A 180 3.89 -13.45 2.45
CA THR A 180 5.31 -13.22 2.74
C THR A 180 6.08 -12.94 1.44
N TRP A 181 5.84 -13.77 0.42
CA TRP A 181 6.53 -13.70 -0.87
C TRP A 181 6.10 -12.50 -1.72
N GLY A 182 4.81 -12.13 -1.66
CA GLY A 182 4.21 -11.04 -2.45
C GLY A 182 4.47 -9.62 -1.92
N GLY A 183 5.13 -9.45 -0.77
CA GLY A 183 5.43 -8.14 -0.17
C GLY A 183 6.58 -7.38 -0.85
N LEU A 184 6.44 -7.03 -2.12
CA LEU A 184 7.52 -6.67 -3.03
C LEU A 184 7.95 -5.19 -2.99
N ARG A 185 7.21 -4.33 -2.29
CA ARG A 185 7.42 -2.87 -2.34
C ARG A 185 8.18 -2.39 -1.11
N GLY A 186 9.40 -1.88 -1.36
CA GLY A 186 10.29 -1.29 -0.35
C GLY A 186 10.47 0.22 -0.47
N ALA A 187 9.63 0.94 -1.22
CA ALA A 187 9.83 2.36 -1.53
C ALA A 187 10.04 3.24 -0.29
N VAL A 188 9.29 3.00 0.79
CA VAL A 188 9.45 3.71 2.07
C VAL A 188 10.78 3.37 2.74
N GLY A 189 11.21 2.10 2.72
CA GLY A 189 12.52 1.70 3.24
C GLY A 189 13.66 2.33 2.44
N LEU A 190 13.49 2.42 1.13
CA LEU A 190 14.43 3.01 0.20
C LEU A 190 14.56 4.52 0.39
N SER A 191 13.44 5.24 0.58
CA SER A 191 13.46 6.67 0.91
C SER A 191 14.15 6.93 2.25
N LEU A 192 13.93 6.06 3.25
CA LEU A 192 14.62 6.15 4.54
C LEU A 192 16.12 5.90 4.39
N ALA A 193 16.52 4.90 3.59
CA ALA A 193 17.93 4.62 3.33
C ALA A 193 18.65 5.78 2.64
N ILE A 194 17.99 6.41 1.64
CA ILE A 194 18.49 7.63 1.00
C ILE A 194 18.62 8.75 2.03
N GLN A 195 17.60 8.97 2.87
CA GLN A 195 17.63 10.00 3.90
C GLN A 195 18.78 9.79 4.90
N VAL A 196 19.03 8.55 5.31
CA VAL A 196 20.15 8.19 6.20
C VAL A 196 21.49 8.44 5.50
N ALA A 197 21.64 8.05 4.24
CA ALA A 197 22.86 8.29 3.47
C ALA A 197 23.17 9.79 3.26
N THR A 198 22.13 10.62 3.09
CA THR A 198 22.27 12.06 2.87
C THR A 198 22.43 12.86 4.17
N ASN A 199 21.56 12.68 5.17
CA ASN A 199 21.57 13.46 6.40
C ASN A 199 22.56 12.95 7.46
N ARG A 200 23.03 11.69 7.34
CA ARG A 200 24.04 11.05 8.21
C ARG A 200 23.81 11.25 9.72
N ALA A 201 22.54 11.29 10.14
CA ALA A 201 22.11 11.58 11.51
C ALA A 201 22.79 12.84 12.12
N GLY A 202 22.95 13.90 11.33
CA GLY A 202 23.61 15.14 11.78
C GLY A 202 25.14 15.05 11.79
N GLY A 203 25.73 14.16 10.99
CA GLY A 203 27.19 13.99 10.85
C GLY A 203 27.82 12.98 11.81
N VAL A 204 27.01 12.28 12.61
CA VAL A 204 27.49 11.26 13.56
C VAL A 204 27.89 9.96 12.85
N ILE A 205 27.28 9.68 11.69
CA ILE A 205 27.51 8.45 10.92
C ILE A 205 28.57 8.70 9.84
N SER A 206 29.49 7.74 9.68
CA SER A 206 30.51 7.81 8.63
C SER A 206 29.88 7.80 7.23
N PRO A 207 30.50 8.46 6.22
CA PRO A 207 30.02 8.42 4.84
C PRO A 207 29.90 7.00 4.29
N GLU A 208 30.79 6.11 4.72
CA GLU A 208 30.87 4.72 4.28
C GLU A 208 29.69 3.91 4.81
N ASP A 209 29.34 4.06 6.09
CA ASP A 209 28.23 3.31 6.69
C ASP A 209 26.88 3.76 6.13
N GLY A 210 26.71 5.05 5.82
CA GLY A 210 25.53 5.54 5.12
C GLY A 210 25.37 4.93 3.72
N GLN A 211 26.48 4.76 2.99
CA GLN A 211 26.47 4.09 1.68
C GLN A 211 26.25 2.59 1.79
N ARG A 212 26.77 1.93 2.83
CA ARG A 212 26.50 0.51 3.12
C ARG A 212 25.03 0.25 3.41
N VAL A 213 24.38 1.08 4.22
CA VAL A 213 22.93 0.97 4.49
C VAL A 213 22.13 1.12 3.20
N LEU A 214 22.48 2.10 2.37
CA LEU A 214 21.85 2.28 1.07
C LEU A 214 22.05 1.06 0.16
N PHE A 215 23.26 0.50 0.11
CA PHE A 215 23.57 -0.70 -0.65
C PHE A 215 22.75 -1.91 -0.17
N TYR A 216 22.66 -2.15 1.14
CA TYR A 216 21.88 -3.28 1.66
C TYR A 216 20.39 -3.11 1.40
N VAL A 217 19.82 -1.92 1.64
CA VAL A 217 18.38 -1.69 1.43
C VAL A 217 18.02 -1.69 -0.05
N GLY A 218 18.82 -1.04 -0.89
CA GLY A 218 18.66 -1.03 -2.34
C GLY A 218 18.84 -2.42 -2.96
N GLY A 219 19.86 -3.16 -2.51
CA GLY A 219 20.13 -4.53 -2.94
C GLY A 219 19.02 -5.50 -2.55
N VAL A 220 18.49 -5.41 -1.32
CA VAL A 220 17.33 -6.22 -0.89
C VAL A 220 16.09 -5.86 -1.70
N ALA A 221 15.84 -4.58 -1.96
CA ALA A 221 14.73 -4.15 -2.81
C ALA A 221 14.88 -4.72 -4.24
N ALA A 222 16.09 -4.70 -4.80
CA ALA A 222 16.36 -5.29 -6.10
C ALA A 222 16.17 -6.82 -6.11
N LEU A 223 16.71 -7.53 -5.11
CA LEU A 223 16.56 -8.99 -4.99
C LEU A 223 15.11 -9.41 -4.81
N THR A 224 14.34 -8.70 -3.98
CA THR A 224 12.90 -8.99 -3.83
C THR A 224 12.12 -8.73 -5.12
N LEU A 225 12.46 -7.71 -5.90
CA LEU A 225 11.83 -7.49 -7.21
C LEU A 225 12.23 -8.55 -8.24
N VAL A 226 13.51 -8.93 -8.32
CA VAL A 226 13.99 -9.89 -9.33
C VAL A 226 13.59 -11.32 -8.98
N ILE A 227 13.73 -11.73 -7.72
CA ILE A 227 13.48 -13.10 -7.28
C ILE A 227 12.02 -13.26 -6.87
N ASN A 228 11.54 -12.48 -5.89
CA ASN A 228 10.20 -12.72 -5.35
C ASN A 228 9.10 -12.29 -6.32
N ALA A 229 9.26 -11.19 -7.06
CA ALA A 229 8.18 -10.75 -7.95
C ALA A 229 7.99 -11.72 -9.12
N THR A 230 9.08 -12.24 -9.69
CA THR A 230 9.04 -13.18 -10.81
C THR A 230 8.54 -14.56 -10.39
N THR A 231 8.85 -15.00 -9.17
CA THR A 231 8.43 -16.31 -8.64
C THR A 231 7.05 -16.29 -7.96
N SER A 232 6.50 -15.12 -7.63
CA SER A 232 5.18 -14.99 -6.99
C SER A 232 4.02 -15.60 -7.80
N PRO A 233 3.88 -15.35 -9.12
CA PRO A 233 2.81 -15.97 -9.91
C PRO A 233 2.88 -17.50 -9.92
N PHE A 234 4.10 -18.05 -9.99
CA PHE A 234 4.32 -19.49 -9.94
C PHE A 234 3.93 -20.07 -8.58
N LEU A 235 4.35 -19.42 -7.48
CA LEU A 235 4.02 -19.85 -6.12
C LEU A 235 2.51 -19.86 -5.85
N VAL A 236 1.81 -18.81 -6.31
CA VAL A 236 0.35 -18.72 -6.20
C VAL A 236 -0.34 -19.84 -7.00
N GLY A 237 0.15 -20.14 -8.20
CA GLY A 237 -0.34 -21.25 -9.02
C GLY A 237 -0.11 -22.62 -8.37
N ALA A 238 1.07 -22.86 -7.82
CA ALA A 238 1.44 -24.11 -7.15
C ALA A 238 0.62 -24.36 -5.87
N LEU A 239 0.33 -23.31 -5.11
CA LEU A 239 -0.45 -23.40 -3.87
C LEU A 239 -1.96 -23.41 -4.08
N GLY A 240 -2.45 -23.17 -5.30
CA GLY A 240 -3.87 -23.28 -5.64
C GLY A 240 -4.80 -22.28 -4.95
N ILE A 241 -4.25 -21.19 -4.39
CA ILE A 241 -4.99 -20.13 -3.67
C ILE A 241 -5.87 -19.30 -4.63
N THR A 242 -5.65 -19.39 -5.94
CA THR A 242 -6.52 -18.84 -6.99
C THR A 242 -7.90 -19.51 -7.08
N ARG A 243 -8.19 -20.52 -6.25
CA ARG A 243 -9.55 -21.03 -6.11
C ARG A 243 -10.43 -19.99 -5.42
N TRP A 244 -11.33 -19.40 -6.20
CA TRP A 244 -12.41 -18.52 -5.73
C TRP A 244 -13.01 -19.04 -4.42
N GLU A 245 -13.22 -18.14 -3.45
CA GLU A 245 -13.94 -18.43 -2.20
C GLU A 245 -15.19 -19.27 -2.48
N HIS A 246 -15.38 -20.38 -1.79
CA HIS A 246 -16.48 -21.33 -2.05
C HIS A 246 -17.85 -20.63 -2.11
N ALA A 247 -18.05 -19.56 -1.34
CA ALA A 247 -19.25 -18.73 -1.38
C ALA A 247 -19.44 -18.01 -2.74
N LYS A 248 -18.38 -17.46 -3.33
CA LYS A 248 -18.42 -16.80 -4.64
C LYS A 248 -18.60 -17.82 -5.77
N GLN A 249 -18.01 -19.01 -5.66
CA GLN A 249 -18.26 -20.10 -6.61
C GLN A 249 -19.74 -20.52 -6.60
N ASN A 250 -20.29 -20.74 -5.41
CA ASN A 250 -21.70 -21.10 -5.25
C ASN A 250 -22.64 -20.01 -5.75
N MET A 251 -22.33 -18.74 -5.46
CA MET A 251 -23.10 -17.60 -5.96
C MET A 251 -23.03 -17.50 -7.49
N MET A 252 -21.85 -17.64 -8.10
CA MET A 252 -21.69 -17.62 -9.56
C MET A 252 -22.38 -18.82 -10.23
N LEU A 253 -22.32 -20.01 -9.62
CA LEU A 253 -23.06 -21.19 -10.08
C LEU A 253 -24.57 -20.99 -10.00
N LEU A 254 -25.07 -20.39 -8.92
CA LEU A 254 -26.49 -20.05 -8.77
C LEU A 254 -26.93 -19.00 -9.79
N LEU A 255 -26.12 -17.96 -10.00
CA LEU A 255 -26.38 -16.91 -10.99
C LEU A 255 -26.41 -17.49 -12.40
N HIS A 256 -25.42 -18.33 -12.73
CA HIS A 256 -25.34 -19.02 -14.02
C HIS A 256 -26.54 -19.96 -14.22
N LYS A 257 -26.93 -20.74 -13.20
CA LYS A 257 -28.12 -21.60 -13.25
C LYS A 257 -29.40 -20.78 -13.46
N ARG A 258 -29.56 -19.65 -12.77
CA ARG A 258 -30.71 -18.75 -12.95
C ARG A 258 -30.74 -18.13 -14.34
N LEU A 259 -29.61 -17.61 -14.84
CA LEU A 259 -29.51 -17.05 -16.19
C LEU A 259 -29.81 -18.11 -17.26
N LYS A 260 -29.33 -19.34 -17.10
CA LYS A 260 -29.61 -20.46 -18.02
C LYS A 260 -31.06 -20.96 -17.95
N ALA A 261 -31.73 -20.80 -16.82
CA ALA A 261 -33.16 -21.10 -16.69
C ALA A 261 -34.01 -20.02 -17.37
N LEU A 262 -33.69 -18.75 -17.12
CA LEU A 262 -34.35 -17.60 -17.76
C LEU A 262 -34.16 -17.63 -19.27
N SER A 263 -32.94 -17.84 -19.77
CA SER A 263 -32.68 -17.89 -21.21
C SER A 263 -33.45 -19.02 -21.89
N ARG A 264 -33.53 -20.21 -21.27
CA ARG A 264 -34.34 -21.32 -21.80
C ARG A 264 -35.84 -21.01 -21.80
N GLY A 265 -36.34 -20.32 -20.78
CA GLY A 265 -37.73 -19.85 -20.75
C GLY A 265 -38.03 -18.88 -21.89
N TYR A 266 -37.15 -17.90 -22.11
CA TYR A 266 -37.27 -16.96 -23.24
C TYR A 266 -37.19 -17.65 -24.60
N TRP A 267 -36.26 -18.60 -24.78
CA TRP A 267 -36.14 -19.35 -26.03
C TRP A 267 -37.36 -20.23 -26.32
N MET A 268 -37.93 -20.88 -25.30
CA MET A 268 -39.15 -21.69 -25.44
C MET A 268 -40.38 -20.82 -25.73
N ALA A 269 -40.49 -19.67 -25.07
CA ALA A 269 -41.56 -18.70 -25.35
C ALA A 269 -41.45 -18.16 -26.79
N TRP A 270 -40.25 -17.75 -27.20
CA TRP A 270 -39.99 -17.33 -28.58
C TRP A 270 -40.26 -18.47 -29.57
N ALA A 271 -39.86 -19.71 -29.30
CA ALA A 271 -40.09 -20.84 -30.21
C ALA A 271 -41.58 -21.18 -30.38
N ASN A 272 -42.41 -20.94 -29.36
CA ASN A 272 -43.85 -21.19 -29.37
C ASN A 272 -44.68 -20.00 -29.89
N GLU A 273 -44.07 -18.84 -30.12
CA GLU A 273 -44.74 -17.72 -30.79
C GLU A 273 -44.88 -18.00 -32.29
N ASP A 274 -46.09 -17.71 -32.79
CA ASP A 274 -46.53 -17.95 -34.16
C ASP A 274 -45.58 -17.26 -35.18
N PRO A 275 -45.21 -17.91 -36.30
CA PRO A 275 -44.26 -17.34 -37.27
C PRO A 275 -44.71 -15.99 -37.87
N SER A 276 -46.00 -15.66 -37.81
CA SER A 276 -46.58 -14.42 -38.34
C SER A 276 -46.36 -13.19 -37.48
N SER A 277 -45.90 -13.32 -36.22
CA SER A 277 -45.57 -12.19 -35.34
C SER A 277 -44.06 -11.89 -35.28
N LYS A 278 -43.24 -12.58 -36.07
CA LYS A 278 -41.78 -12.50 -36.07
C LYS A 278 -41.19 -11.72 -37.25
N LEU A 279 -41.99 -10.86 -37.87
CA LEU A 279 -41.60 -9.92 -38.93
C LEU A 279 -41.98 -8.50 -38.50
#